data_AF-N9TIM4-F1
#
_entry.id   AF-N9TIM4-F1
#
_cell.length_a   1.000
_cell.length_b   1.000
_cell.length_c   1.000
_cell.angle_alpha   90.00
_cell.angle_beta   90.00
_cell.angle_gamma   90.00
#
_symmetry.space_group_name_H-M   'P 1'
#
loop_
_entity.id
_entity.type
_entity.pdbx_description
1 polymer ?
#
loop_
_entity_poly.entity_id
_entity_poly.type
_entity_poly.pdbx_seq_one_letter_code
_entity_poly.pdbx_strand_id
1 'polypeptide(L)'
;MKIFSGTRSCHDLMFCPHTAALFFCAMFWYHYIEKAPLINFKWCYKVSPSVNEYGYPLRFTIEKGIICIITAIASLLFVMCKRHYTFDIYIAAIISVLLFKLYHHYILHMNTRMNWFNAFLRWFEDG
;
A
#
# COMPACT_ATOMS: atom_id res chain seq x y z
N MET A 1 6.06 -39.52 -16.27
CA MET A 1 5.82 -38.21 -15.61
C MET A 1 6.98 -37.29 -15.99
N LYS A 2 6.84 -36.53 -17.08
CA LYS A 2 7.86 -35.57 -17.55
C LYS A 2 7.64 -34.27 -16.79
N ILE A 3 8.45 -34.02 -15.77
CA ILE A 3 8.36 -32.80 -14.96
C ILE A 3 9.56 -31.92 -15.36
N PHE A 4 9.26 -30.69 -15.81
CA PHE A 4 10.17 -29.57 -16.04
C PHE A 4 11.24 -29.69 -17.15
N SER A 5 10.79 -29.47 -18.39
CA SER A 5 11.60 -28.79 -19.42
C SER A 5 10.74 -27.72 -20.09
N GLY A 6 10.32 -26.74 -19.30
CA GLY A 6 9.59 -25.57 -19.75
C GLY A 6 10.23 -24.35 -19.09
N THR A 7 10.46 -23.30 -19.86
CA THR A 7 10.89 -21.98 -19.36
C THR A 7 10.10 -21.64 -18.09
N ARG A 8 10.78 -21.56 -16.94
CA ARG A 8 10.14 -21.17 -15.67
C ARG A 8 9.39 -19.86 -15.89
N SER A 9 8.07 -19.94 -15.90
CA SER A 9 7.24 -18.74 -15.98
C SER A 9 7.05 -18.21 -14.56
N CYS A 10 6.75 -16.92 -14.42
CA CYS A 10 6.50 -16.33 -13.09
C CYS A 10 5.35 -16.99 -12.30
N HIS A 11 4.60 -17.91 -12.90
CA HIS A 11 3.62 -18.77 -12.24
C HIS A 11 4.20 -19.74 -11.22
N ASP A 12 5.47 -20.14 -11.36
CA ASP A 12 6.08 -21.08 -10.41
C ASP A 12 6.55 -20.39 -9.12
N LEU A 13 6.37 -19.06 -9.03
CA LEU A 13 6.73 -18.25 -7.88
C LEU A 13 5.47 -17.87 -7.10
N MET A 14 5.36 -18.34 -5.85
CA MET A 14 4.26 -18.01 -4.92
C MET A 14 4.12 -16.52 -4.60
N PHE A 15 5.09 -15.68 -4.98
CA PHE A 15 5.11 -14.26 -4.65
C PHE A 15 5.29 -13.39 -5.88
N CYS A 16 4.36 -12.46 -6.09
CA CYS A 16 4.45 -11.44 -7.11
C CYS A 16 4.88 -10.09 -6.49
N PRO A 17 6.15 -9.67 -6.66
CA PRO A 17 6.62 -8.39 -6.12
C PRO A 17 5.92 -7.19 -6.76
N HIS A 18 5.49 -7.31 -8.02
CA HIS A 18 4.79 -6.23 -8.72
C HIS A 18 3.41 -5.94 -8.10
N THR A 19 2.64 -6.97 -7.76
CA THR A 19 1.37 -6.77 -7.04
C THR A 19 1.61 -6.26 -5.62
N ALA A 20 2.64 -6.74 -4.93
CA ALA A 20 2.97 -6.23 -3.59
C ALA A 20 3.29 -4.73 -3.63
N ALA A 21 4.12 -4.31 -4.59
CA ALA A 21 4.46 -2.90 -4.82
C ALA A 21 3.24 -2.06 -5.18
N LEU A 22 2.34 -2.56 -6.05
CA LEU A 22 1.08 -1.90 -6.36
C LEU A 22 0.24 -1.65 -5.10
N PHE A 23 0.05 -2.69 -4.27
CA PHE A 23 -0.69 -2.55 -3.01
C PHE A 23 -0.02 -1.57 -2.06
N PHE A 24 1.32 -1.60 -1.95
CA PHE A 24 2.06 -0.63 -1.14
C PHE A 24 1.85 0.80 -1.61
N CYS A 25 2.08 1.08 -2.89
CA CYS A 25 1.88 2.40 -3.46
C CYS A 25 0.44 2.88 -3.23
N ALA A 26 -0.56 2.01 -3.43
CA ALA A 26 -1.95 2.33 -3.18
C ALA A 26 -2.24 2.65 -1.70
N MET A 27 -1.67 1.89 -0.76
CA MET A 27 -1.86 2.12 0.68
C MET A 27 -1.17 3.39 1.17
N PHE A 28 0.07 3.64 0.73
CA PHE A 28 0.77 4.88 1.03
C PHE A 28 0.02 6.07 0.45
N TRP A 29 -0.39 6.00 -0.81
CA TRP A 29 -1.17 7.07 -1.41
C TRP A 29 -2.49 7.28 -0.65
N TYR A 30 -3.25 6.23 -0.37
CA TYR A 30 -4.49 6.30 0.40
C TYR A 30 -4.29 6.96 1.77
N HIS A 31 -3.16 6.70 2.44
CA HIS A 31 -2.87 7.25 3.76
C HIS A 31 -2.42 8.71 3.71
N TYR A 32 -1.49 9.05 2.82
CA TYR A 32 -0.84 10.37 2.77
C TYR A 32 -1.58 11.39 1.90
N ILE A 33 -2.63 11.01 1.19
CA ILE A 33 -3.40 11.93 0.32
C ILE A 33 -4.00 13.11 1.07
N GLU A 34 -4.24 12.98 2.36
CA GLU A 34 -4.76 14.08 3.18
C GLU A 34 -3.67 15.09 3.56
N LYS A 35 -2.40 14.64 3.65
CA LYS A 35 -1.25 15.52 3.85
C LYS A 35 -0.86 16.25 2.56
N ALA A 36 -0.94 15.56 1.42
CA ALA A 36 -0.57 16.09 0.11
C ALA A 36 -1.66 15.79 -0.95
N PRO A 37 -2.78 16.52 -0.95
CA PRO A 37 -3.84 16.32 -1.94
C PRO A 37 -3.40 16.81 -3.32
N LEU A 38 -3.72 16.04 -4.36
CA LEU A 38 -3.51 16.50 -5.75
C LEU A 38 -4.53 17.56 -6.14
N ILE A 39 -5.77 17.43 -5.66
CA ILE A 39 -6.86 18.36 -5.97
C ILE A 39 -7.53 18.84 -4.67
N ASN A 40 -7.38 20.14 -4.37
CA ASN A 40 -7.93 20.75 -3.16
C ASN A 40 -9.45 21.01 -3.26
N PHE A 41 -10.27 19.99 -3.05
CA PHE A 41 -11.73 20.14 -2.95
C PHE A 41 -12.17 20.67 -1.57
N LYS A 42 -12.10 21.98 -1.37
CA LYS A 42 -12.43 22.69 -0.10
C LYS A 42 -13.77 22.28 0.53
N TRP A 43 -14.77 21.92 -0.27
CA TRP A 43 -16.12 21.57 0.22
C TRP A 43 -16.15 20.32 1.11
N CYS A 44 -15.32 19.33 0.77
CA CYS A 44 -15.39 18.04 1.41
C CYS A 44 -14.69 18.04 2.80
N TYR A 45 -13.84 19.04 3.09
CA TYR A 45 -13.04 19.16 4.33
C TYR A 45 -13.84 19.52 5.58
N LYS A 46 -15.10 19.94 5.45
CA LYS A 46 -15.94 20.33 6.58
C LYS A 46 -16.74 19.17 7.19
N VAL A 47 -16.80 18.01 6.54
CA VAL A 47 -17.84 16.99 6.81
C VAL A 47 -17.38 15.89 7.78
N SER A 48 -16.08 15.69 8.01
CA SER A 48 -15.58 14.62 8.88
C SER A 48 -14.16 14.91 9.36
N PRO A 49 -13.76 14.52 10.59
CA PRO A 49 -12.38 14.62 11.04
C PRO A 49 -11.45 13.90 10.05
N SER A 50 -10.34 14.56 9.70
CA SER A 50 -9.34 14.01 8.78
C SER A 50 -8.68 12.76 9.36
N VAL A 51 -8.30 12.80 10.64
CA VAL A 51 -7.54 11.74 11.31
C VAL A 51 -8.17 11.29 12.62
N ASN A 52 -7.98 10.02 12.96
CA ASN A 52 -8.27 9.45 14.28
C ASN A 52 -7.22 9.93 15.31
N GLU A 53 -7.47 9.71 16.60
CA GLU A 53 -6.51 10.00 17.69
C GLU A 53 -5.13 9.33 17.48
N TYR A 54 -5.13 8.21 16.76
CA TYR A 54 -3.93 7.44 16.39
C TYR A 54 -3.30 7.87 15.05
N GLY A 55 -3.75 8.96 14.44
CA GLY A 55 -3.21 9.49 13.18
C GLY A 55 -3.69 8.79 11.90
N TYR A 56 -4.60 7.81 12.00
CA TYR A 56 -5.16 7.13 10.82
C TYR A 56 -6.21 8.00 10.12
N PRO A 57 -6.17 8.13 8.79
CA PRO A 57 -7.12 8.96 8.07
C PRO A 57 -8.50 8.28 8.04
N LEU A 58 -9.51 8.94 8.61
CA LEU A 58 -10.89 8.44 8.73
C LEU A 58 -11.76 8.81 7.52
N ARG A 59 -11.32 9.79 6.74
CA ARG A 59 -12.17 10.40 5.72
C ARG A 59 -12.06 9.69 4.38
N PHE A 60 -13.20 9.31 3.79
CA PHE A 60 -13.21 8.75 2.44
C PHE A 60 -13.37 9.87 1.40
N THR A 61 -12.34 10.13 0.59
CA THR A 61 -12.36 11.14 -0.48
C THR A 61 -12.55 10.48 -1.85
N ILE A 62 -12.96 11.26 -2.86
CA ILE A 62 -13.08 10.78 -4.24
C ILE A 62 -11.75 10.21 -4.75
N GLU A 63 -10.64 10.87 -4.43
CA GLU A 63 -9.30 10.42 -4.81
C GLU A 63 -8.95 9.05 -4.21
N LYS A 64 -9.33 8.78 -2.94
CA LYS A 64 -9.21 7.45 -2.33
C LYS A 64 -10.02 6.39 -3.08
N GLY A 65 -11.23 6.76 -3.52
CA GLY A 65 -12.06 5.92 -4.38
C GLY A 65 -11.38 5.58 -5.71
N ILE A 66 -10.76 6.58 -6.37
CA ILE A 66 -10.00 6.38 -7.62
C ILE A 66 -8.84 5.41 -7.40
N ILE A 67 -8.08 5.56 -6.31
CA ILE A 67 -6.97 4.65 -5.98
C ILE A 67 -7.46 3.21 -5.80
N CYS A 68 -8.57 3.01 -5.08
CA CYS A 68 -9.17 1.69 -4.92
C CYS A 68 -9.57 1.07 -6.27
N ILE A 69 -10.20 1.85 -7.15
CA ILE A 69 -10.62 1.39 -8.48
C ILE A 69 -9.41 1.00 -9.34
N ILE A 70 -8.37 1.85 -9.40
CA ILE A 70 -7.14 1.56 -10.16
C ILE A 70 -6.48 0.29 -9.64
N THR A 71 -6.38 0.14 -8.32
CA THR A 71 -5.77 -1.04 -7.69
C THR A 71 -6.56 -2.31 -7.98
N ALA A 72 -7.90 -2.24 -7.97
CA ALA A 72 -8.77 -3.36 -8.31
C ALA A 72 -8.63 -3.77 -9.78
N ILE A 73 -8.66 -2.81 -10.71
CA ILE A 73 -8.49 -3.06 -12.15
C ILE A 73 -7.11 -3.67 -12.42
N ALA A 74 -6.04 -3.11 -11.85
CA ALA A 74 -4.69 -3.63 -12.03
C ALA A 74 -4.56 -5.06 -11.47
N SER A 75 -5.14 -5.34 -10.30
CA SER A 75 -5.19 -6.68 -9.71
C SER A 75 -5.93 -7.66 -10.62
N LEU A 76 -7.07 -7.26 -11.20
CA LEU A 76 -7.82 -8.06 -12.18
C LEU A 76 -7.00 -8.33 -13.44
N LEU A 77 -6.27 -7.33 -13.97
CA LEU A 77 -5.40 -7.50 -15.13
C LEU A 77 -4.30 -8.55 -14.87
N PHE A 78 -3.71 -8.59 -13.68
CA PHE A 78 -2.71 -9.62 -13.34
C PHE A 78 -3.29 -11.05 -13.39
N VAL A 79 -4.55 -11.23 -12.97
CA VAL A 79 -5.27 -12.50 -13.07
C VAL A 79 -5.62 -12.82 -14.52
N MET A 80 -6.18 -11.86 -15.25
CA MET A 80 -6.67 -12.04 -16.63
C MET A 80 -5.53 -12.32 -17.62
N CYS A 81 -4.39 -11.65 -17.45
CA CYS A 81 -3.18 -11.91 -18.23
C CYS A 81 -2.53 -13.25 -17.89
N LYS A 82 -3.11 -14.04 -16.96
CA LYS A 82 -2.54 -15.28 -16.44
C LYS A 82 -1.06 -15.08 -16.15
N ARG A 83 -0.71 -14.06 -15.34
CA ARG A 83 0.68 -13.86 -14.91
C ARG A 83 0.96 -14.49 -13.56
N HIS A 84 -0.06 -14.50 -12.70
CA HIS A 84 -0.03 -15.05 -11.35
C HIS A 84 -1.39 -15.65 -10.99
N TYR A 85 -1.41 -16.59 -10.05
CA TYR A 85 -2.65 -17.11 -9.50
C TYR A 85 -3.29 -16.09 -8.56
N THR A 86 -4.60 -16.16 -8.39
CA THR A 86 -5.35 -15.31 -7.43
C THR A 86 -4.77 -15.41 -6.01
N PHE A 87 -4.25 -16.59 -5.66
CA PHE A 87 -3.62 -16.83 -4.37
C PHE A 87 -2.33 -16.01 -4.17
N ASP A 88 -1.50 -15.85 -5.20
CA ASP A 88 -0.27 -15.06 -5.13
C ASP A 88 -0.58 -13.57 -4.88
N ILE A 89 -1.65 -13.07 -5.53
CA ILE A 89 -2.13 -11.69 -5.35
C ILE A 89 -2.66 -11.51 -3.93
N TYR A 90 -3.38 -12.50 -3.39
CA TYR A 90 -3.90 -12.47 -2.03
C TYR A 90 -2.78 -12.47 -0.98
N ILE A 91 -1.76 -13.33 -1.15
CA ILE A 91 -0.57 -13.33 -0.30
C ILE A 91 0.15 -11.98 -0.38
N ALA A 92 0.34 -11.43 -1.59
CA ALA A 92 0.96 -10.14 -1.78
C ALA A 92 0.18 -9.03 -1.05
N ALA A 93 -1.15 -9.02 -1.12
CA ALA A 93 -1.99 -8.08 -0.40
C ALA A 93 -1.82 -8.19 1.12
N ILE A 94 -1.83 -9.41 1.68
CA ILE A 94 -1.63 -9.62 3.12
C ILE A 94 -0.26 -9.11 3.56
N ILE A 95 0.81 -9.49 2.84
CA ILE A 95 2.17 -9.07 3.16
C ILE A 95 2.28 -7.55 3.12
N SER A 96 1.74 -6.91 2.08
CA SER A 96 1.77 -5.45 1.97
C SER A 96 1.01 -4.79 3.13
N VAL A 97 -0.16 -5.31 3.54
CA VAL A 97 -0.92 -4.76 4.69
C VAL A 97 -0.15 -4.92 6.00
N LEU A 98 0.46 -6.08 6.23
CA LEU A 98 1.24 -6.34 7.45
C LEU A 98 2.46 -5.41 7.54
N LEU A 99 3.21 -5.29 6.45
CA LEU A 99 4.37 -4.40 6.39
C LEU A 99 3.97 -2.93 6.51
N PHE A 100 2.86 -2.52 5.90
CA PHE A 100 2.33 -1.17 6.04
C PHE A 100 1.94 -0.86 7.49
N LYS A 101 1.27 -1.78 8.17
CA LYS A 101 0.94 -1.65 9.59
C LYS A 101 2.19 -1.62 10.47
N LEU A 102 3.15 -2.49 10.20
CA LEU A 102 4.42 -2.53 10.91
C LEU A 102 5.17 -1.20 10.78
N TYR A 103 5.22 -0.63 9.57
CA TYR A 103 5.82 0.67 9.30
C TYR A 103 5.18 1.79 10.12
N HIS A 104 3.84 1.91 10.09
CA HIS A 104 3.14 2.96 10.84
C HIS A 104 3.24 2.78 12.35
N HIS A 105 3.20 1.54 12.83
CA HIS A 105 3.44 1.23 14.23
C HIS A 105 4.86 1.62 14.66
N TYR A 106 5.85 1.42 13.78
CA TYR A 106 7.22 1.80 14.06
C TYR A 106 7.40 3.32 14.13
N ILE A 107 6.77 4.08 13.23
CA ILE A 107 6.82 5.56 13.25
C ILE A 107 6.29 6.12 14.57
N LEU A 108 5.19 5.58 15.10
CA LEU A 108 4.65 6.00 16.39
C LEU A 108 5.63 5.82 17.56
N HIS A 109 6.61 4.91 17.43
CA HIS A 109 7.57 4.59 18.49
C HIS A 109 8.99 5.04 18.15
N MET A 110 9.22 5.71 17.02
CA MET A 110 10.55 6.14 16.60
C MET A 110 11.20 7.15 17.58
N ASN A 111 10.40 7.84 18.38
CA ASN A 111 10.85 8.80 19.40
C ASN A 111 11.44 8.15 20.67
N THR A 112 11.28 6.83 20.84
CA THR A 112 11.73 6.12 22.05
C THR A 112 13.23 5.82 22.08
N ARG A 113 13.91 5.78 20.93
CA ARG A 113 15.35 5.48 20.83
C ARG A 113 16.08 6.43 19.88
N MET A 114 17.27 6.86 20.28
CA MET A 114 18.14 7.73 19.48
C MET A 114 19.14 6.91 18.67
N ASN A 115 18.68 6.41 17.52
CA ASN A 115 19.50 5.67 16.56
C ASN A 115 19.56 6.42 15.22
N TRP A 116 20.63 6.23 14.45
CA TRP A 116 20.78 6.86 13.12
C TRP A 116 19.61 6.52 12.17
N PHE A 117 19.11 5.27 12.21
CA PHE A 117 17.94 4.84 11.45
C PHE A 117 16.66 5.58 11.86
N ASN A 118 16.47 5.83 13.16
CA ASN A 118 15.33 6.61 13.65
C ASN A 118 15.47 8.08 13.26
N ALA A 119 16.69 8.62 13.22
CA ALA A 119 16.93 9.98 12.73
C ALA A 119 16.60 10.10 11.23
N PHE A 120 16.98 9.11 10.42
CA PHE A 120 16.59 9.04 9.01
C PHE A 120 15.07 8.98 8.81
N LEU A 121 14.39 8.10 9.54
CA LEU A 121 12.92 7.97 9.44
C LEU A 121 12.19 9.23 9.88
N ARG A 122 12.67 9.92 10.93
CA ARG A 122 12.13 11.24 11.33
C ARG A 122 12.30 12.27 10.22
N TRP A 123 13.51 12.39 9.67
CA TRP A 123 13.76 13.28 8.54
C TRP A 123 12.87 12.96 7.33
N PHE A 124 12.61 11.68 7.06
CA PHE A 124 11.74 11.25 5.97
C PHE A 124 10.25 11.56 6.21
N GLU A 125 9.75 11.43 7.45
CA GLU A 125 8.35 11.72 7.79
C GLU A 125 8.05 13.20 8.06
N ASP A 126 9.05 13.99 8.48
CA ASP A 126 8.94 15.44 8.69
C ASP A 126 9.05 16.24 7.38
N GLY A 127 9.52 15.61 6.30
CA GLY A 127 9.76 16.21 4.97
C GLY A 127 8.53 16.35 4.07
#